data_AF-A0A8K0UYE0-F1
#
_entry.id   AF-A0A8K0UYE0-F1
#
_cell.length_a   1.000
_cell.length_b   1.000
_cell.length_c   1.000
_cell.angle_alpha   90.00
_cell.angle_beta   90.00
_cell.angle_gamma   90.00
#
_symmetry.space_group_name_H-M   'P 1'
#
loop_
_entity.id
_entity.type
_entity.pdbx_description
1 polymer ?
#
loop_
_entity_poly.entity_id
_entity_poly.type
_entity_poly.pdbx_seq_one_letter_code
_entity_poly.pdbx_strand_id
1 'polypeptide(L)'
;MSSAIRPRTSILDIFAVELVHMIKEAIPASDLRTHVCFYKAFPLVTPFIYGTQQRQAAFWESACLLSGLGLVEGETDPGEVDWKRVGFECVEKDGFCEHPGCGGALLDFNAEQTAKLGWSSDVSWKTLEIVRSNMGDEGEETASEEELSCIQDVECCRLFKYLRFERNSWGGAWYNAIAGHAVKDDAWLFYPARSKQTPRQQRLTRDHSLATRSFASFPVFSFIQVVFLPAPVSVANKWGVTVWDVQLEMKRGLDEDMTKKLTVFDLTDSLDITRAEEVERAFPPGTSLSAMLKSLRTRRGIQETFPLDGLEYDWYDEGYGPTFVVKINPRQVETA
;
A
#
# COMPACT_ATOMS: atom_id res chain seq x y z
N MET A 1 38.45 1.69 43.65
CA MET A 1 37.73 2.73 42.90
C MET A 1 36.24 2.46 43.05
N SER A 2 35.55 3.29 43.82
CA SER A 2 34.13 3.13 44.13
C SER A 2 33.30 3.52 42.91
N SER A 3 32.57 2.56 42.34
CA SER A 3 31.55 2.80 41.32
C SER A 3 30.43 3.61 41.96
N ALA A 4 30.35 4.89 41.62
CA ALA A 4 29.25 5.74 42.06
C ALA A 4 27.94 5.19 41.50
N ILE A 5 27.08 4.69 42.39
CA ILE A 5 25.74 4.22 42.07
C ILE A 5 24.97 5.43 41.52
N ARG A 6 24.76 5.48 40.20
CA ARG A 6 23.85 6.45 39.60
C ARG A 6 22.44 6.17 40.13
N PRO A 7 21.70 7.17 40.61
CA PRO A 7 20.31 6.99 41.01
C PRO A 7 19.53 6.41 39.83
N ARG A 8 18.72 5.38 40.07
CA ARG A 8 17.70 4.91 39.11
C ARG A 8 16.70 6.05 38.93
N THR A 9 16.76 6.74 37.80
CA THR A 9 15.98 7.97 37.56
C THR A 9 14.61 7.71 36.94
N SER A 10 14.28 6.47 36.57
CA SER A 10 12.99 6.12 35.97
C SER A 10 12.16 5.23 36.89
N ILE A 11 10.86 5.53 37.03
CA ILE A 11 9.88 4.64 37.66
C ILE A 11 9.88 3.23 37.02
N LEU A 12 10.35 3.15 35.78
CA LEU A 12 10.46 1.92 35.01
C LEU A 12 11.61 1.01 35.48
N ASP A 13 12.62 1.55 36.17
CA ASP A 13 13.71 0.76 36.78
C ASP A 13 13.27 0.04 38.08
N ILE A 14 12.01 0.23 38.47
CA ILE A 14 11.39 -0.33 39.67
C ILE A 14 10.56 -1.58 39.33
N PHE A 15 10.08 -1.72 38.08
CA PHE A 15 9.28 -2.87 37.70
C PHE A 15 10.13 -4.15 37.66
N ALA A 16 9.60 -5.21 38.26
CA ALA A 16 10.15 -6.55 38.11
C ALA A 16 10.12 -6.96 36.62
N VAL A 17 11.17 -7.63 36.14
CA VAL A 17 11.31 -8.02 34.73
C VAL A 17 10.13 -8.88 34.28
N GLU A 18 9.58 -9.68 35.20
CA GLU A 18 8.41 -10.51 35.04
C GLU A 18 7.16 -9.69 34.67
N LEU A 19 6.97 -8.52 35.31
CA LEU A 19 5.84 -7.63 34.98
C LEU A 19 6.00 -7.03 33.58
N VAL A 20 7.22 -6.65 33.21
CA VAL A 20 7.52 -6.12 31.87
C VAL A 20 7.28 -7.22 30.83
N HIS A 21 7.64 -8.47 31.12
CA HIS A 21 7.34 -9.61 30.26
C HIS A 21 5.83 -9.85 30.13
N MET A 22 5.06 -9.81 31.22
CA MET A 22 3.60 -9.93 31.18
C MET A 22 2.94 -8.85 30.32
N ILE A 23 3.44 -7.60 30.39
CA ILE A 23 2.96 -6.51 29.53
C ILE A 23 3.25 -6.84 28.07
N LYS A 24 4.46 -7.34 27.74
CA LYS A 24 4.81 -7.73 26.37
C LYS A 24 3.89 -8.83 25.83
N GLU A 25 3.59 -9.84 26.63
CA GLU A 25 2.71 -10.96 26.22
C GLU A 25 1.24 -10.53 26.06
N ALA A 26 0.83 -9.42 26.67
CA ALA A 26 -0.50 -8.86 26.49
C ALA A 26 -0.65 -8.02 25.21
N ILE A 27 0.44 -7.66 24.54
CA ILE A 27 0.41 -6.94 23.26
C ILE A 27 0.23 -7.96 22.12
N PRO A 28 -0.81 -7.85 21.29
CA PRO A 28 -0.97 -8.72 20.13
C PRO A 28 0.21 -8.58 19.16
N ALA A 29 0.68 -9.70 18.60
CA ALA A 29 1.82 -9.69 17.67
C ALA A 29 1.59 -8.80 16.43
N SER A 30 0.33 -8.61 16.02
CA SER A 30 -0.07 -7.71 14.94
C SER A 30 -0.06 -6.22 15.30
N ASP A 31 0.01 -5.86 16.59
CA ASP A 31 0.13 -4.46 17.03
C ASP A 31 1.60 -4.01 17.03
N LEU A 32 2.14 -3.89 15.81
CA LEU A 32 3.52 -3.49 15.57
C LEU A 32 3.87 -2.14 16.21
N ARG A 33 2.93 -1.19 16.18
CA ARG A 33 3.12 0.15 16.77
C ARG A 33 3.37 0.06 18.27
N THR A 34 2.54 -0.68 18.99
CA THR A 34 2.69 -0.85 20.44
C THR A 34 3.95 -1.63 20.77
N HIS A 35 4.31 -2.65 20.00
CA HIS A 35 5.57 -3.38 20.18
C HIS A 35 6.81 -2.48 20.01
N VAL A 36 6.87 -1.63 18.98
CA VAL A 36 7.99 -0.69 18.80
C VAL A 36 8.05 0.32 19.95
N CYS A 37 6.91 0.89 20.34
CA CYS A 37 6.84 1.83 21.46
C CYS A 37 7.29 1.19 22.78
N PHE A 38 6.83 -0.03 23.05
CA PHE A 38 7.22 -0.82 24.19
C PHE A 38 8.73 -1.12 24.17
N TYR A 39 9.28 -1.52 23.02
CA TYR A 39 10.71 -1.78 22.90
C TYR A 39 11.56 -0.54 23.24
N LYS A 40 11.14 0.64 22.75
CA LYS A 40 11.81 1.92 22.98
C LYS A 40 11.65 2.45 24.41
N ALA A 41 10.54 2.13 25.07
CA ALA A 41 10.30 2.53 26.46
C ALA A 41 11.21 1.77 27.45
N PHE A 42 11.61 0.53 27.12
CA PHE A 42 12.41 -0.34 28.00
C PHE A 42 13.67 -0.90 27.32
N PRO A 43 14.57 -0.07 26.76
CA PRO A 43 15.64 -0.51 25.87
C PRO A 43 16.69 -1.43 26.52
N LEU A 44 16.81 -1.39 27.86
CA LEU A 44 17.72 -2.25 28.61
C LEU A 44 17.18 -3.66 28.85
N VAL A 45 15.86 -3.83 28.84
CA VAL A 45 15.19 -5.09 29.22
C VAL A 45 14.58 -5.79 28.01
N THR A 46 14.05 -5.02 27.05
CA THR A 46 13.38 -5.56 25.87
C THR A 46 14.24 -6.51 25.02
N PRO A 47 15.57 -6.32 24.82
CA PRO A 47 16.37 -7.31 24.11
C PRO A 47 16.30 -8.71 24.74
N PHE A 48 16.16 -8.80 26.07
CA PHE A 48 16.06 -10.09 26.78
C PHE A 48 14.64 -10.65 26.76
N ILE A 49 13.63 -9.79 26.85
CA ILE A 49 12.21 -10.18 26.84
C ILE A 49 11.79 -10.79 25.50
N TYR A 50 12.28 -10.24 24.39
CA TYR A 50 12.03 -10.80 23.06
C TYR A 50 12.92 -12.02 22.75
N GLY A 51 13.79 -12.42 23.67
CA GLY A 51 14.58 -13.65 23.60
C GLY A 51 15.90 -13.52 22.85
N THR A 52 16.41 -14.66 22.36
CA THR A 52 17.66 -14.72 21.59
C THR A 52 17.57 -13.92 20.30
N GLN A 53 18.71 -13.59 19.68
CA GLN A 53 18.73 -12.87 18.40
C GLN A 53 17.88 -13.56 17.31
N GLN A 54 17.91 -14.88 17.24
CA GLN A 54 17.09 -15.66 16.30
C GLN A 54 15.59 -15.53 16.60
N ARG A 55 15.19 -15.59 17.89
CA ARG A 55 13.78 -15.40 18.29
C ARG A 55 13.31 -13.98 18.02
N GLN A 56 14.17 -12.99 18.23
CA GLN A 56 13.88 -11.60 17.88
C GLN A 56 13.65 -11.46 16.38
N ALA A 57 14.55 -12.00 15.55
CA ALA A 57 14.42 -11.93 14.10
C ALA A 57 13.09 -12.54 13.62
N ALA A 58 12.77 -13.76 14.08
CA ALA A 58 11.51 -14.43 13.77
C ALA A 58 10.29 -13.62 14.26
N PHE A 59 10.32 -13.12 15.49
CA PHE A 59 9.22 -12.30 16.03
C PHE A 59 8.97 -11.06 15.16
N TRP A 60 10.01 -10.30 14.80
CA TRP A 60 9.83 -9.07 14.04
C TRP A 60 9.39 -9.32 12.60
N GLU A 61 9.83 -10.43 11.99
CA GLU A 61 9.31 -10.91 10.71
C GLU A 61 7.80 -11.18 10.81
N SER A 62 7.38 -12.01 11.78
CA SER A 62 5.97 -12.33 12.00
C SER A 62 5.13 -11.08 12.31
N ALA A 63 5.61 -10.18 13.16
CA ALA A 63 4.90 -8.95 13.52
C ALA A 63 4.70 -8.02 12.31
N CYS A 64 5.71 -7.90 11.44
CA CYS A 64 5.60 -7.13 10.20
C CYS A 64 4.61 -7.77 9.21
N LEU A 65 4.67 -9.09 9.04
CA LEU A 65 3.75 -9.84 8.19
C LEU A 65 2.30 -9.71 8.67
N LEU A 66 2.06 -9.90 9.97
CA LEU A 66 0.74 -9.73 10.58
C LEU A 66 0.23 -8.29 10.47
N SER A 67 1.12 -7.31 10.37
CA SER A 67 0.78 -5.92 10.09
C SER A 67 0.62 -5.61 8.59
N GLY A 68 0.62 -6.64 7.74
CA GLY A 68 0.46 -6.56 6.29
C GLY A 68 1.63 -5.89 5.57
N LEU A 69 2.85 -5.96 6.11
CA LEU A 69 4.04 -5.35 5.50
C LEU A 69 4.84 -6.38 4.69
N GLY A 70 5.09 -6.04 3.43
CA GLY A 70 5.88 -6.81 2.48
C GLY A 70 7.24 -6.18 2.14
N LEU A 71 7.86 -6.75 1.11
CA LEU A 71 9.14 -6.32 0.56
C LEU A 71 8.96 -5.20 -0.47
N VAL A 72 9.90 -4.26 -0.51
CA VAL A 72 9.92 -3.16 -1.48
C VAL A 72 11.14 -3.23 -2.41
N GLU A 73 11.27 -2.27 -3.34
CA GLU A 73 12.36 -2.23 -4.32
C GLU A 73 13.75 -2.39 -3.68
N GLY A 74 14.50 -3.37 -4.19
CA GLY A 74 15.85 -3.70 -3.72
C GLY A 74 15.90 -4.82 -2.67
N GLU A 75 14.77 -5.25 -2.13
CA GLU A 75 14.68 -6.36 -1.17
C GLU A 75 14.23 -7.64 -1.88
N THR A 76 15.17 -8.50 -2.27
CA THR A 76 14.88 -9.69 -3.09
C THR A 76 14.73 -10.99 -2.31
N ASP A 77 15.21 -11.01 -1.06
CA ASP A 77 15.17 -12.16 -0.15
C ASP A 77 14.71 -11.72 1.24
N PRO A 78 13.54 -12.18 1.73
CA PRO A 78 13.05 -11.84 3.06
C PRO A 78 13.97 -12.33 4.19
N GLY A 79 14.80 -13.36 3.94
CA GLY A 79 15.75 -13.90 4.92
C GLY A 79 16.94 -12.97 5.20
N GLU A 80 17.21 -12.01 4.31
CA GLU A 80 18.29 -11.02 4.46
C GLU A 80 17.78 -9.69 5.04
N VAL A 81 16.46 -9.53 5.19
CA VAL A 81 15.84 -8.29 5.67
C VAL A 81 15.90 -8.21 7.19
N ASP A 82 16.40 -7.08 7.70
CA ASP A 82 16.28 -6.74 9.11
C ASP A 82 14.85 -6.23 9.40
N TRP A 83 13.93 -7.17 9.64
CA TRP A 83 12.52 -6.88 9.92
C TRP A 83 12.32 -6.03 11.16
N LYS A 84 13.22 -6.10 12.14
CA LYS A 84 13.19 -5.22 13.30
C LYS A 84 13.43 -3.78 12.86
N ARG A 85 14.47 -3.53 12.05
CA ARG A 85 14.71 -2.20 11.49
C ARG A 85 13.53 -1.72 10.67
N VAL A 86 12.96 -2.57 9.82
CA VAL A 86 11.76 -2.24 9.01
C VAL A 86 10.61 -1.76 9.90
N GLY A 87 10.24 -2.56 10.91
CA GLY A 87 9.14 -2.22 11.82
C GLY A 87 9.38 -0.91 12.57
N PHE A 88 10.60 -0.69 13.06
CA PHE A 88 10.97 0.57 13.73
C PHE A 88 10.88 1.76 12.78
N GLU A 89 11.45 1.66 11.59
CA GLU A 89 11.42 2.77 10.62
C GLU A 89 9.99 3.14 10.22
N CYS A 90 9.11 2.15 10.01
CA CYS A 90 7.71 2.42 9.67
C CYS A 90 6.99 3.09 10.85
N VAL A 91 7.13 2.56 12.07
CA VAL A 91 6.43 3.15 13.21
C VAL A 91 6.94 4.56 13.53
N GLU A 92 8.25 4.81 13.42
CA GLU A 92 8.84 6.11 13.69
C GLU A 92 8.51 7.17 12.64
N LYS A 93 8.47 6.79 11.36
CA LYS A 93 8.17 7.73 10.27
C LYS A 93 6.68 8.00 10.15
N ASP A 94 5.86 6.96 10.13
CA ASP A 94 4.46 7.07 9.77
C ASP A 94 3.48 6.29 10.63
N GLY A 95 3.92 5.52 11.64
CA GLY A 95 3.02 4.80 12.57
C GLY A 95 2.03 5.68 13.35
N PHE A 96 2.30 6.99 13.42
CA PHE A 96 1.43 8.01 14.03
C PHE A 96 0.87 9.01 13.01
N CYS A 97 0.97 8.70 11.72
CA CYS A 97 0.36 9.50 10.66
C CYS A 97 -1.17 9.53 10.86
N GLU A 98 -1.75 10.73 10.86
CA GLU A 98 -3.20 10.95 11.01
C GLU A 98 -3.98 10.78 9.70
N HIS A 99 -3.27 10.48 8.60
CA HIS A 99 -3.87 10.27 7.30
C HIS A 99 -4.74 9.00 7.31
N PRO A 100 -6.00 9.04 6.83
CA PRO A 100 -6.95 7.93 6.96
C PRO A 100 -6.54 6.65 6.22
N GLY A 101 -5.69 6.76 5.20
CA GLY A 101 -5.11 5.61 4.48
C GLY A 101 -3.69 5.23 4.92
N CYS A 102 -3.17 5.72 6.05
CA CYS A 102 -1.80 5.45 6.51
C CYS A 102 -1.74 5.34 8.05
N GLY A 103 -0.54 5.10 8.59
CA GLY A 103 -0.28 5.07 10.03
C GLY A 103 -1.06 4.00 10.79
N GLY A 104 -1.54 4.36 11.98
CA GLY A 104 -2.26 3.42 12.86
C GLY A 104 -3.49 2.82 12.20
N ALA A 105 -4.27 3.62 11.47
CA ALA A 105 -5.47 3.14 10.79
C ALA A 105 -5.15 2.08 9.71
N LEU A 106 -4.03 2.22 9.01
CA LEU A 106 -3.58 1.23 8.02
C LEU A 106 -3.06 -0.05 8.71
N LEU A 107 -2.32 0.07 9.81
CA LEU A 107 -1.88 -1.10 10.60
C LEU A 107 -3.07 -1.89 11.15
N ASP A 108 -4.05 -1.20 11.72
CA ASP A 108 -5.25 -1.82 12.28
C ASP A 108 -6.05 -2.55 11.18
N PHE A 109 -6.21 -1.91 10.01
CA PHE A 109 -6.87 -2.52 8.86
C PHE A 109 -6.13 -3.77 8.36
N ASN A 110 -4.81 -3.68 8.19
CA ASN A 110 -3.99 -4.79 7.73
C ASN A 110 -4.03 -5.96 8.73
N ALA A 111 -3.91 -5.66 10.04
CA ALA A 111 -4.00 -6.65 11.11
C ALA A 111 -5.35 -7.37 11.15
N GLU A 112 -6.44 -6.64 10.88
CA GLU A 112 -7.76 -7.23 10.74
C GLU A 112 -7.82 -8.19 9.53
N GLN A 113 -7.26 -7.79 8.38
CA GLN A 113 -7.29 -8.64 7.19
C GLN A 113 -6.42 -9.89 7.35
N THR A 114 -5.22 -9.78 7.92
CA THR A 114 -4.36 -10.94 8.17
C THR A 114 -4.97 -11.91 9.18
N ALA A 115 -5.71 -11.39 10.18
CA ALA A 115 -6.48 -12.23 11.11
C ALA A 115 -7.61 -13.00 10.41
N LYS A 116 -8.31 -12.40 9.43
CA LYS A 116 -9.32 -13.10 8.61
C LYS A 116 -8.74 -14.24 7.78
N LEU A 117 -7.48 -14.10 7.35
CA LEU A 117 -6.72 -15.16 6.66
C LEU A 117 -6.26 -16.28 7.61
N GLY A 118 -6.53 -16.16 8.92
CA GLY A 118 -6.13 -17.16 9.91
C GLY A 118 -4.62 -17.15 10.22
N TRP A 119 -3.89 -16.09 9.87
CA TRP A 119 -2.47 -16.00 10.18
C TRP A 119 -2.24 -15.90 11.69
N SER A 120 -1.26 -16.66 12.18
CA SER A 120 -0.91 -16.77 13.60
C SER A 120 0.41 -16.05 13.94
N SER A 121 0.72 -15.95 15.23
CA SER A 121 1.93 -15.28 15.74
C SER A 121 3.27 -15.87 15.26
N ASP A 122 3.25 -17.08 14.71
CA ASP A 122 4.40 -17.81 14.16
C ASP A 122 4.45 -17.80 12.63
N VAL A 123 3.64 -16.97 11.96
CA VAL A 123 3.70 -16.77 10.51
C VAL A 123 5.10 -16.32 10.09
N SER A 124 5.59 -16.86 8.98
CA SER A 124 6.90 -16.53 8.41
C SER A 124 6.81 -16.54 6.89
N TRP A 125 7.77 -15.93 6.19
CA TRP A 125 7.82 -15.98 4.72
C TRP A 125 7.95 -17.40 4.15
N LYS A 126 8.36 -18.38 4.97
CA LYS A 126 8.43 -19.79 4.58
C LYS A 126 7.09 -20.51 4.66
N THR A 127 6.20 -20.02 5.53
CA THR A 127 4.88 -20.59 5.80
C THR A 127 3.75 -19.74 5.23
N LEU A 128 4.08 -18.56 4.71
CA LEU A 128 3.13 -17.63 4.11
C LEU A 128 2.51 -18.26 2.86
N GLU A 129 1.21 -18.48 2.91
CA GLU A 129 0.42 -18.82 1.73
C GLU A 129 0.26 -17.55 0.89
N ILE A 130 1.19 -17.35 -0.03
CA ILE A 130 1.05 -16.38 -1.11
C ILE A 130 0.31 -17.07 -2.23
N VAL A 131 -0.83 -16.51 -2.63
CA VAL A 131 -1.60 -17.05 -3.74
C VAL A 131 -0.78 -16.83 -5.01
N ARG A 132 -0.28 -17.95 -5.55
CA ARG A 132 0.51 -17.97 -6.78
C ARG A 132 -0.44 -18.17 -7.95
N SER A 133 -0.80 -17.07 -8.60
CA SER A 133 -1.39 -17.16 -9.93
C SER A 133 -0.26 -17.42 -10.93
N ASN A 134 -0.16 -18.66 -11.43
CA ASN A 134 0.77 -18.99 -12.48
C ASN A 134 0.43 -18.16 -13.74
N MET A 135 1.38 -17.34 -14.22
CA MET A 135 1.32 -16.87 -15.60
C MET A 135 1.64 -18.07 -16.47
N GLY A 136 0.61 -18.67 -17.08
CA GLY A 136 0.72 -19.92 -17.81
C GLY A 136 1.79 -19.89 -18.89
N ASP A 137 2.88 -20.61 -18.66
CA ASP A 137 3.65 -21.28 -19.72
C ASP A 137 2.97 -22.64 -19.93
N GLU A 138 1.94 -22.68 -20.79
CA GLU A 138 1.27 -23.86 -21.43
C GLU A 138 1.07 -25.18 -20.63
N GLY A 139 1.17 -25.17 -19.29
CA GLY A 139 1.01 -26.32 -18.41
C GLY A 139 0.14 -25.95 -17.22
N GLU A 140 -1.17 -26.02 -17.43
CA GLU A 140 -2.24 -25.64 -16.52
C GLU A 140 -2.17 -26.38 -15.17
N GLU A 141 -1.81 -25.65 -14.12
CA GLU A 141 -2.49 -25.77 -12.82
C GLU A 141 -3.25 -24.46 -12.63
N THR A 142 -4.49 -24.41 -13.13
CA THR A 142 -5.47 -23.41 -12.70
C THR A 142 -5.71 -23.59 -11.21
N ALA A 143 -5.73 -22.49 -10.44
CA ALA A 143 -6.12 -22.54 -9.03
C ALA A 143 -7.44 -23.33 -8.89
N SER A 144 -7.51 -24.23 -7.93
CA SER A 144 -8.70 -25.07 -7.72
C SER A 144 -9.92 -24.19 -7.42
N GLU A 145 -11.13 -24.63 -7.80
CA GLU A 145 -12.37 -23.91 -7.44
C GLU A 145 -12.49 -23.66 -5.92
N GLU A 146 -11.91 -24.54 -5.08
CA GLU A 146 -11.84 -24.34 -3.63
C GLU A 146 -10.94 -23.16 -3.24
N GLU A 147 -9.77 -22.99 -3.87
CA GLU A 147 -8.90 -21.82 -3.68
C GLU A 147 -9.53 -20.53 -4.20
N LEU A 148 -10.39 -20.59 -5.21
CA LEU A 148 -11.14 -19.43 -5.70
C LEU A 148 -12.36 -19.11 -4.82
N SER A 149 -12.93 -20.11 -4.14
CA SER A 149 -14.06 -19.89 -3.24
C SER A 149 -13.71 -19.07 -1.99
N CYS A 150 -12.46 -19.14 -1.51
CA CYS A 150 -11.97 -18.29 -0.42
C CYS A 150 -11.55 -16.87 -0.88
N ILE A 151 -11.54 -16.62 -2.20
CA ILE A 151 -11.22 -15.33 -2.83
C ILE A 151 -12.48 -14.45 -2.96
N GLN A 152 -13.67 -14.90 -2.53
CA GLN A 152 -14.90 -14.09 -2.58
C GLN A 152 -14.85 -12.83 -1.70
N ASP A 153 -13.99 -12.81 -0.67
CA ASP A 153 -13.81 -11.68 0.26
C ASP A 153 -12.45 -10.98 0.05
N VAL A 154 -12.07 -10.70 -1.21
CA VAL A 154 -10.83 -9.96 -1.49
C VAL A 154 -10.98 -8.49 -1.10
N GLU A 155 -10.17 -8.06 -0.14
CA GLU A 155 -10.12 -6.67 0.32
C GLU A 155 -8.84 -6.00 -0.19
N CYS A 156 -9.00 -4.86 -0.86
CA CYS A 156 -7.88 -4.07 -1.35
C CYS A 156 -7.37 -3.10 -0.29
N CYS A 157 -6.09 -2.73 -0.40
CA CYS A 157 -5.52 -1.72 0.45
C CYS A 157 -6.27 -0.38 0.29
N ARG A 158 -6.86 0.11 1.38
CA ARG A 158 -7.65 1.36 1.40
C ARG A 158 -6.86 2.60 0.99
N LEU A 159 -5.53 2.50 0.97
CA LEU A 159 -4.65 3.58 0.56
C LEU A 159 -4.85 4.02 -0.88
N PHE A 160 -5.23 3.11 -1.80
CA PHE A 160 -5.38 3.44 -3.22
C PHE A 160 -6.41 4.55 -3.48
N LYS A 161 -7.43 4.67 -2.63
CA LYS A 161 -8.41 5.78 -2.64
C LYS A 161 -7.75 7.17 -2.50
N TYR A 162 -6.64 7.24 -1.78
CA TYR A 162 -5.93 8.49 -1.50
C TYR A 162 -4.73 8.70 -2.40
N LEU A 163 -4.36 7.71 -3.23
CA LEU A 163 -3.22 7.81 -4.11
C LEU A 163 -3.49 8.86 -5.21
N ARG A 164 -2.53 9.76 -5.39
CA ARG A 164 -2.50 10.76 -6.47
C ARG A 164 -1.11 10.80 -7.07
N PHE A 165 -1.03 11.42 -8.25
CA PHE A 165 0.23 11.69 -8.94
C PHE A 165 0.36 13.20 -9.17
N GLU A 166 1.58 13.71 -9.24
CA GLU A 166 1.81 15.13 -9.43
C GLU A 166 1.40 15.53 -10.85
N ARG A 167 0.83 16.73 -10.99
CA ARG A 167 0.50 17.27 -12.30
C ARG A 167 1.78 17.50 -13.08
N ASN A 168 1.77 17.19 -14.38
CA ASN A 168 2.80 17.61 -15.31
C ASN A 168 2.75 19.15 -15.47
N SER A 169 3.31 19.85 -14.49
CA SER A 169 3.32 21.31 -14.41
C SER A 169 4.31 21.95 -15.39
N TRP A 170 5.18 21.16 -16.00
CA TRP A 170 6.22 21.61 -16.93
C TRP A 170 6.06 20.85 -18.24
N GLY A 171 5.69 21.56 -19.30
CA GLY A 171 5.26 20.99 -20.57
C GLY A 171 6.16 19.86 -21.11
N GLY A 172 5.58 18.66 -21.16
CA GLY A 172 6.04 17.53 -21.94
C GLY A 172 7.03 16.59 -21.25
N ALA A 173 6.93 15.30 -21.58
CA ALA A 173 7.82 14.21 -21.18
C ALA A 173 9.33 14.51 -21.37
N TRP A 174 9.67 15.46 -22.25
CA TRP A 174 11.05 15.89 -22.50
C TRP A 174 11.70 16.58 -21.27
N TYR A 175 10.93 17.33 -20.48
CA TYR A 175 11.49 18.06 -19.33
C TYR A 175 11.73 17.13 -18.14
N ASN A 176 10.83 16.16 -17.92
CA ASN A 176 10.99 15.13 -16.89
C ASN A 176 12.22 14.25 -17.15
N ALA A 177 12.57 14.00 -18.42
CA ALA A 177 13.78 13.26 -18.79
C ALA A 177 15.09 14.03 -18.53
N ILE A 178 15.05 15.37 -18.60
CA ILE A 178 16.25 16.23 -18.46
C ILE A 178 16.46 16.71 -17.03
N ALA A 179 15.38 17.02 -16.30
CA ALA A 179 15.47 17.61 -14.97
C ALA A 179 15.96 16.62 -13.90
N GLY A 180 16.11 15.33 -14.22
CA GLY A 180 16.47 14.30 -13.25
C GLY A 180 15.50 14.25 -12.06
N HIS A 181 14.30 14.84 -12.21
CA HIS A 181 13.23 14.70 -11.24
C HIS A 181 13.00 13.20 -11.13
N ALA A 182 13.43 12.63 -10.01
CA ALA A 182 13.37 11.20 -9.81
C ALA A 182 11.91 10.82 -9.96
N VAL A 183 11.61 10.19 -11.09
CA VAL A 183 10.31 9.69 -11.50
C VAL A 183 9.65 8.92 -10.34
N LYS A 184 10.46 8.36 -9.43
CA LYS A 184 10.10 7.71 -8.16
C LYS A 184 9.21 8.54 -7.20
N ASP A 185 9.29 9.87 -7.20
CA ASP A 185 8.57 10.71 -6.24
C ASP A 185 7.27 11.32 -6.80
N ASP A 186 6.74 10.83 -7.92
CA ASP A 186 5.51 11.39 -8.51
C ASP A 186 4.26 11.11 -7.64
N ALA A 187 4.23 9.94 -7.01
CA ALA A 187 3.10 9.49 -6.20
C ALA A 187 3.05 10.19 -4.82
N TRP A 188 1.85 10.60 -4.41
CA TRP A 188 1.60 11.24 -3.12
C TRP A 188 0.21 10.88 -2.57
N LEU A 189 0.02 11.05 -1.25
CA LEU A 189 -1.24 10.75 -0.57
C LEU A 189 -2.07 12.01 -0.35
N PHE A 190 -3.24 12.05 -0.98
CA PHE A 190 -4.25 13.08 -0.79
C PHE A 190 -4.93 12.95 0.56
N TYR A 191 -4.90 14.03 1.35
CA TYR A 191 -5.50 14.05 2.68
C TYR A 191 -6.81 14.85 2.68
N PRO A 192 -8.00 14.20 2.75
CA PRO A 192 -9.28 14.90 2.64
C PRO A 192 -9.54 15.96 3.72
N ALA A 193 -8.96 15.81 4.91
CA ALA A 193 -9.15 16.76 6.01
C ALA A 193 -8.37 18.07 5.80
N ARG A 194 -7.43 18.12 4.86
CA ARG A 194 -6.61 19.32 4.60
C ARG A 194 -7.27 20.18 3.53
N SER A 195 -7.46 21.46 3.85
CA SER A 195 -7.93 22.47 2.89
C SER A 195 -6.90 22.79 1.81
N LYS A 196 -5.62 22.53 2.06
CA LYS A 196 -4.53 22.71 1.10
C LYS A 196 -3.65 21.46 1.07
N GLN A 197 -3.47 20.90 -0.12
CA GLN A 197 -2.53 19.80 -0.36
C GLN A 197 -1.12 20.33 -0.60
N THR A 198 -0.13 19.56 -0.16
CA THR A 198 1.31 19.79 -0.34
C THR A 198 1.97 18.51 -0.85
N PRO A 199 1.82 18.16 -2.14
CA PRO A 199 2.29 16.88 -2.70
C PRO A 199 3.73 16.53 -2.35
N ARG A 200 4.63 17.54 -2.36
CA ARG A 200 6.05 17.38 -2.02
C ARG A 200 6.36 16.96 -0.58
N GLN A 201 5.40 17.12 0.33
CA GLN A 201 5.49 16.73 1.75
C GLN A 201 4.52 15.58 2.08
N GLN A 202 3.92 14.98 1.06
CA GLN A 202 2.97 13.87 1.16
C GLN A 202 3.42 12.72 0.24
N ARG A 203 4.72 12.64 -0.06
CA ARG A 203 5.26 11.70 -1.04
C ARG A 203 5.16 10.29 -0.49
N LEU A 204 4.62 9.39 -1.30
CA LEU A 204 4.42 8.01 -0.89
C LEU A 204 5.74 7.32 -0.52
N THR A 205 6.76 7.44 -1.37
CA THR A 205 8.11 6.86 -1.18
C THR A 205 8.84 7.33 0.05
N ARG A 206 8.79 8.64 0.30
CA ARG A 206 9.67 9.29 1.25
C ARG A 206 9.00 9.48 2.61
N ASP A 207 7.72 9.83 2.59
CA ASP A 207 7.00 10.28 3.77
C ASP A 207 6.06 9.19 4.33
N HIS A 208 5.86 8.08 3.60
CA HIS A 208 4.93 7.01 3.97
C HIS A 208 5.53 5.59 3.74
N SER A 209 6.51 5.21 4.55
CA SER A 209 7.16 3.88 4.49
C SER A 209 6.22 2.70 4.75
N LEU A 210 5.27 2.85 5.66
CA LEU A 210 4.27 1.84 6.00
C LEU A 210 3.30 1.64 4.84
N ALA A 211 2.91 2.74 4.20
CA ALA A 211 2.09 2.72 2.99
C ALA A 211 2.76 1.97 1.84
N THR A 212 4.02 2.28 1.54
CA THR A 212 4.74 1.63 0.43
C THR A 212 4.92 0.14 0.63
N ARG A 213 5.18 -0.28 1.87
CA ARG A 213 5.37 -1.69 2.24
C ARG A 213 4.06 -2.47 2.37
N SER A 214 2.92 -1.82 2.54
CA SER A 214 1.66 -2.53 2.74
C SER A 214 1.33 -3.40 1.52
N PHE A 215 0.83 -4.61 1.75
CA PHE A 215 0.30 -5.45 0.67
C PHE A 215 -0.82 -4.71 -0.07
N ALA A 216 -0.91 -4.93 -1.38
CA ALA A 216 -1.92 -4.30 -2.22
C ALA A 216 -3.33 -4.86 -1.98
N SER A 217 -3.42 -6.12 -1.55
CA SER A 217 -4.68 -6.85 -1.35
C SER A 217 -4.53 -7.95 -0.30
N PHE A 218 -5.67 -8.45 0.16
CA PHE A 218 -5.80 -9.62 1.01
C PHE A 218 -6.85 -10.57 0.40
N PRO A 219 -6.52 -11.86 0.14
CA PRO A 219 -5.23 -12.52 0.37
C PRO A 219 -4.07 -11.90 -0.43
N VAL A 220 -2.85 -12.25 -0.02
CA VAL A 220 -1.63 -11.72 -0.65
C VAL A 220 -1.33 -12.51 -1.92
N PHE A 221 -1.35 -11.83 -3.06
CA PHE A 221 -1.04 -12.43 -4.36
C PHE A 221 0.40 -12.13 -4.79
N SER A 222 1.06 -13.09 -5.45
CA SER A 222 2.36 -12.84 -6.07
C SER A 222 2.26 -12.12 -7.41
N PHE A 223 1.07 -12.08 -7.99
CA PHE A 223 0.79 -11.45 -9.27
C PHE A 223 -0.65 -10.95 -9.26
N ILE A 224 -0.86 -9.76 -9.80
CA ILE A 224 -2.19 -9.19 -10.03
C ILE A 224 -2.25 -8.49 -11.37
N GLN A 225 -3.43 -8.43 -11.97
CA GLN A 225 -3.71 -7.51 -13.06
C GLN A 225 -4.44 -6.28 -12.51
N VAL A 226 -3.98 -5.09 -12.88
CA VAL A 226 -4.65 -3.84 -12.51
C VAL A 226 -5.22 -3.21 -13.77
N VAL A 227 -6.54 -3.31 -13.92
CA VAL A 227 -7.28 -2.67 -15.01
C VAL A 227 -7.34 -1.18 -14.72
N PHE A 228 -6.43 -0.47 -15.38
CA PHE A 228 -6.39 0.98 -15.39
C PHE A 228 -6.53 1.43 -16.84
N LEU A 229 -7.68 2.02 -17.16
CA LEU A 229 -8.10 2.39 -18.52
C LEU A 229 -6.96 2.72 -19.50
N PRO A 230 -7.01 2.24 -20.76
CA PRO A 230 -7.95 1.27 -21.34
C PRO A 230 -7.43 -0.18 -21.30
N ALA A 231 -6.27 -0.44 -20.69
CA ALA A 231 -5.61 -1.74 -20.73
C ALA A 231 -5.13 -2.15 -19.35
N PRO A 232 -5.20 -3.45 -19.00
CA PRO A 232 -4.62 -3.93 -17.75
C PRO A 232 -3.11 -3.73 -17.73
N VAL A 233 -2.57 -3.54 -16.53
CA VAL A 233 -1.13 -3.64 -16.26
C VAL A 233 -0.88 -4.81 -15.34
N SER A 234 0.11 -5.63 -15.69
CA SER A 234 0.50 -6.78 -14.89
C SER A 234 1.52 -6.35 -13.83
N VAL A 235 1.26 -6.70 -12.58
CA VAL A 235 2.13 -6.41 -11.44
C VAL A 235 2.55 -7.74 -10.81
N ALA A 236 3.85 -7.95 -10.62
CA ALA A 236 4.36 -9.21 -10.09
C ALA A 236 5.41 -8.99 -9.01
N ASN A 237 5.26 -9.69 -7.90
CA ASN A 237 6.24 -9.79 -6.82
C ASN A 237 6.11 -11.17 -6.17
N LYS A 238 7.14 -12.02 -6.29
CA LYS A 238 7.14 -13.39 -5.75
C LYS A 238 6.88 -13.45 -4.23
N TRP A 239 7.09 -12.35 -3.51
CA TRP A 239 6.88 -12.23 -2.07
C TRP A 239 5.63 -11.40 -1.74
N GLY A 240 4.67 -11.32 -2.65
CA GLY A 240 3.43 -10.59 -2.45
C GLY A 240 3.50 -9.17 -3.01
N VAL A 241 2.52 -8.83 -3.83
CA VAL A 241 2.40 -7.50 -4.44
C VAL A 241 2.09 -6.45 -3.38
N THR A 242 2.92 -5.41 -3.33
CA THR A 242 2.74 -4.27 -2.42
C THR A 242 2.11 -3.08 -3.13
N VAL A 243 1.64 -2.10 -2.35
CA VAL A 243 1.20 -0.80 -2.86
C VAL A 243 2.30 -0.13 -3.68
N TRP A 244 3.57 -0.29 -3.27
CA TRP A 244 4.72 0.21 -4.03
C TRP A 244 4.82 -0.37 -5.44
N ASP A 245 4.59 -1.68 -5.59
CA ASP A 245 4.66 -2.36 -6.89
C ASP A 245 3.55 -1.86 -7.81
N VAL A 246 2.32 -1.76 -7.29
CA VAL A 246 1.16 -1.30 -8.05
C VAL A 246 1.33 0.14 -8.53
N GLN A 247 1.70 1.06 -7.63
CA GLN A 247 1.87 2.46 -8.04
C GLN A 247 2.99 2.60 -9.09
N LEU A 248 4.04 1.78 -9.00
CA LEU A 248 5.17 1.86 -9.93
C LEU A 248 4.73 1.48 -11.34
N GLU A 249 3.94 0.42 -11.48
CA GLU A 249 3.39 -0.01 -12.76
C GLU A 249 2.32 0.95 -13.29
N MET A 250 1.40 1.43 -12.45
CA MET A 250 0.45 2.47 -12.84
C MET A 250 1.18 3.68 -13.41
N LYS A 251 2.28 4.09 -12.76
CA LYS A 251 3.07 5.25 -13.17
C LYS A 251 3.69 5.12 -14.55
N ARG A 252 4.18 3.93 -14.92
CA ARG A 252 4.81 3.71 -16.24
C ARG A 252 3.87 4.04 -17.40
N GLY A 253 2.57 3.83 -17.22
CA GLY A 253 1.57 4.13 -18.23
C GLY A 253 0.88 5.50 -18.11
N LEU A 254 1.20 6.31 -17.09
CA LEU A 254 0.42 7.52 -16.78
C LEU A 254 0.35 8.53 -17.94
N ASP A 255 1.45 8.68 -18.66
CA ASP A 255 1.61 9.68 -19.72
C ASP A 255 1.46 9.09 -21.12
N GLU A 256 1.07 7.82 -21.24
CA GLU A 256 0.79 7.19 -22.53
C GLU A 256 -0.42 7.86 -23.20
N ASP A 257 -0.29 8.22 -24.49
CA ASP A 257 -1.40 8.72 -25.28
C ASP A 257 -2.37 7.58 -25.61
N MET A 258 -3.55 7.66 -25.02
CA MET A 258 -4.62 6.69 -25.15
C MET A 258 -5.62 7.03 -26.25
N THR A 259 -5.41 8.10 -27.04
CA THR A 259 -6.40 8.57 -28.04
C THR A 259 -6.83 7.47 -29.03
N LYS A 260 -5.97 6.49 -29.31
CA LYS A 260 -6.28 5.35 -30.20
C LYS A 260 -6.93 4.15 -29.50
N LYS A 261 -6.84 4.09 -28.18
CA LYS A 261 -7.24 2.93 -27.36
C LYS A 261 -8.46 3.22 -26.47
N LEU A 262 -8.65 4.46 -26.05
CA LEU A 262 -9.74 4.89 -25.18
C LEU A 262 -10.98 5.20 -26.02
N THR A 263 -12.04 4.43 -25.81
CA THR A 263 -13.36 4.68 -26.35
C THR A 263 -14.24 5.42 -25.33
N VAL A 264 -15.33 6.02 -25.79
CA VAL A 264 -16.34 6.60 -24.88
C VAL A 264 -16.95 5.51 -23.99
N PHE A 265 -17.06 4.29 -24.52
CA PHE A 265 -17.58 3.13 -23.77
C PHE A 265 -16.70 2.81 -22.55
N ASP A 266 -15.38 2.76 -22.74
CA ASP A 266 -14.43 2.47 -21.65
C ASP A 266 -14.54 3.52 -20.53
N LEU A 267 -14.69 4.80 -20.90
CA LEU A 267 -14.91 5.87 -19.93
C LEU A 267 -16.24 5.72 -19.19
N THR A 268 -17.34 5.42 -19.89
CA THR A 268 -18.66 5.26 -19.24
C THR A 268 -18.70 4.07 -18.30
N ASP A 269 -18.05 2.97 -18.68
CA ASP A 269 -17.96 1.74 -17.90
C ASP A 269 -17.15 1.96 -16.61
N SER A 270 -15.95 2.55 -16.71
CA SER A 270 -15.10 2.82 -15.54
C SER A 270 -15.65 3.89 -14.58
N LEU A 271 -16.46 4.83 -15.10
CA LEU A 271 -17.09 5.85 -14.27
C LEU A 271 -18.38 5.34 -13.58
N ASP A 272 -18.85 4.14 -13.93
CA ASP A 272 -20.19 3.64 -13.57
C ASP A 272 -21.28 4.68 -13.90
N ILE A 273 -21.09 5.40 -15.01
CA ILE A 273 -21.99 6.47 -15.44
C ILE A 273 -22.94 5.91 -16.48
N THR A 274 -24.19 5.75 -16.07
CA THR A 274 -25.28 5.34 -16.97
C THR A 274 -25.79 6.48 -17.85
N ARG A 275 -25.41 7.74 -17.58
CA ARG A 275 -25.94 8.93 -18.27
C ARG A 275 -24.84 9.94 -18.61
N ALA A 276 -24.70 10.29 -19.90
CA ALA A 276 -23.69 11.23 -20.39
C ALA A 276 -23.65 12.59 -19.64
N GLU A 277 -24.79 13.08 -19.14
CA GLU A 277 -24.88 14.32 -18.35
C GLU A 277 -24.05 14.30 -17.06
N GLU A 278 -23.77 13.13 -16.47
CA GLU A 278 -22.95 13.03 -15.26
C GLU A 278 -21.46 13.21 -15.56
N VAL A 279 -21.01 12.81 -16.75
CA VAL A 279 -19.65 13.07 -17.23
C VAL A 279 -19.43 14.57 -17.37
N GLU A 280 -20.38 15.30 -17.95
CA GLU A 280 -20.27 16.75 -18.13
C GLU A 280 -20.21 17.51 -16.80
N ARG A 281 -20.94 17.03 -15.78
CA ARG A 281 -20.90 17.62 -14.41
C ARG A 281 -19.56 17.42 -13.72
N ALA A 282 -18.77 16.43 -14.13
CA ALA A 282 -17.44 16.19 -13.57
C ALA A 282 -16.36 17.15 -14.11
N PHE A 283 -16.71 18.09 -14.98
CA PHE A 283 -15.80 19.13 -15.44
C PHE A 283 -16.27 20.51 -14.97
N PRO A 284 -15.35 21.48 -14.79
CA PRO A 284 -15.72 22.84 -14.47
C PRO A 284 -16.74 23.41 -15.47
N PRO A 285 -17.76 24.16 -15.02
CA PRO A 285 -18.74 24.76 -15.91
C PRO A 285 -18.09 25.58 -17.02
N GLY A 286 -18.52 25.36 -18.27
CA GLY A 286 -17.97 26.04 -19.45
C GLY A 286 -16.71 25.40 -20.06
N THR A 287 -16.26 24.26 -19.53
CA THR A 287 -15.20 23.48 -20.19
C THR A 287 -15.70 22.96 -21.54
N SER A 288 -15.04 23.33 -22.63
CA SER A 288 -15.42 22.80 -23.95
C SER A 288 -15.16 21.30 -24.06
N LEU A 289 -15.97 20.57 -24.82
CA LEU A 289 -15.77 19.14 -25.10
C LEU A 289 -14.35 18.85 -25.63
N SER A 290 -13.80 19.72 -26.47
CA SER A 290 -12.42 19.58 -26.97
C SER A 290 -11.38 19.65 -25.85
N ALA A 291 -11.59 20.50 -24.84
CA ALA A 291 -10.70 20.60 -23.68
C ALA A 291 -10.83 19.37 -22.77
N MET A 292 -12.05 18.87 -22.55
CA MET A 292 -12.30 17.61 -21.82
C MET A 292 -11.59 16.44 -22.51
N LEU A 293 -11.83 16.24 -23.81
CA LEU A 293 -11.20 15.16 -24.57
C LEU A 293 -9.67 15.27 -24.61
N LYS A 294 -9.12 16.49 -24.53
CA LYS A 294 -7.67 16.70 -24.42
C LYS A 294 -7.13 16.31 -23.04
N SER A 295 -7.85 16.59 -21.96
CA SER A 295 -7.42 16.18 -20.62
C SER A 295 -7.52 14.67 -20.43
N LEU A 296 -8.49 14.00 -21.06
CA LEU A 296 -8.65 12.54 -20.94
C LEU A 296 -7.75 11.72 -21.88
N ARG A 297 -6.79 12.34 -22.58
CA ARG A 297 -5.89 11.61 -23.52
C ARG A 297 -4.91 10.69 -22.83
N THR A 298 -4.58 10.95 -21.57
CA THR A 298 -3.61 10.15 -20.81
C THR A 298 -4.24 9.69 -19.50
N ARG A 299 -3.74 8.57 -18.97
CA ARG A 299 -4.15 8.03 -17.67
C ARG A 299 -4.01 9.05 -16.54
N ARG A 300 -2.95 9.86 -16.58
CA ARG A 300 -2.74 10.98 -15.65
C ARG A 300 -3.85 12.00 -15.75
N GLY A 301 -4.20 12.43 -16.95
CA GLY A 301 -5.25 13.42 -17.14
C GLY A 301 -6.65 12.90 -16.78
N ILE A 302 -6.90 11.59 -16.93
CA ILE A 302 -8.07 10.93 -16.33
C ILE A 302 -8.02 11.04 -14.81
N GLN A 303 -6.92 10.65 -14.14
CA GLN A 303 -6.82 10.70 -12.67
C GLN A 303 -6.85 12.12 -12.09
N GLU A 304 -6.33 13.11 -12.81
CA GLU A 304 -6.44 14.53 -12.44
C GLU A 304 -7.89 15.01 -12.46
N THR A 305 -8.71 14.44 -13.36
CA THR A 305 -10.13 14.79 -13.51
C THR A 305 -11.00 13.97 -12.55
N PHE A 306 -10.68 12.68 -12.43
CA PHE A 306 -11.43 11.67 -11.69
C PHE A 306 -10.52 11.02 -10.66
N PRO A 307 -10.55 11.49 -9.41
CA PRO A 307 -9.72 10.94 -8.36
C PRO A 307 -9.99 9.44 -8.17
N LEU A 308 -8.97 8.69 -7.76
CA LEU A 308 -9.14 7.28 -7.43
C LEU A 308 -10.11 7.13 -6.24
N ASP A 309 -11.04 6.18 -6.34
CA ASP A 309 -11.91 5.77 -5.23
C ASP A 309 -11.42 4.49 -4.55
N GLY A 310 -10.53 3.74 -5.20
CA GLY A 310 -9.92 2.53 -4.68
C GLY A 310 -9.52 1.55 -5.77
N LEU A 311 -9.16 0.35 -5.35
CA LEU A 311 -9.11 -0.84 -6.20
C LEU A 311 -10.26 -1.75 -5.76
N GLU A 312 -10.89 -2.40 -6.73
CA GLU A 312 -11.93 -3.40 -6.51
C GLU A 312 -11.52 -4.69 -7.22
N TYR A 313 -11.69 -5.83 -6.56
CA TYR A 313 -11.46 -7.13 -7.19
C TYR A 313 -12.59 -7.43 -8.18
N ASP A 314 -12.23 -7.75 -9.42
CA ASP A 314 -13.16 -8.14 -10.46
C ASP A 314 -13.16 -9.65 -10.61
N TRP A 315 -14.19 -10.27 -10.05
CA TRP A 315 -14.37 -11.72 -10.05
C TRP A 315 -14.93 -12.26 -11.38
N TYR A 316 -15.39 -11.38 -12.28
CA TYR A 316 -15.96 -11.79 -13.56
C TYR A 316 -14.90 -11.99 -14.65
N ASP A 317 -13.70 -11.45 -14.45
CA ASP A 317 -12.62 -11.60 -15.42
C ASP A 317 -11.98 -12.98 -15.28
N GLU A 318 -12.32 -13.88 -16.21
CA GLU A 318 -11.70 -15.22 -16.35
C GLU A 318 -10.27 -15.14 -16.94
N GLY A 319 -9.62 -13.97 -16.85
CA GLY A 319 -8.30 -13.68 -17.39
C GLY A 319 -7.15 -14.43 -16.71
N TYR A 320 -5.93 -14.03 -17.05
CA TYR A 320 -4.67 -14.69 -16.65
C TYR A 320 -4.28 -14.54 -15.16
N GLY A 321 -5.23 -14.28 -14.26
CA GLY A 321 -4.99 -14.14 -12.83
C GLY A 321 -6.01 -13.22 -12.13
N PRO A 322 -5.77 -12.87 -10.86
CA PRO A 322 -6.67 -12.01 -10.11
C PRO A 322 -6.63 -10.59 -10.68
N THR A 323 -7.78 -10.14 -11.18
CA THR A 323 -7.95 -8.83 -11.80
C THR A 323 -8.54 -7.84 -10.80
N PHE A 324 -7.96 -6.64 -10.79
CA PHE A 324 -8.38 -5.52 -9.95
C PHE A 324 -8.68 -4.31 -10.82
N VAL A 325 -9.88 -3.77 -10.70
CA VAL A 325 -10.32 -2.60 -11.44
C VAL A 325 -10.05 -1.35 -10.61
N VAL A 326 -9.40 -0.37 -11.24
CA VAL A 326 -9.23 0.96 -10.65
C VAL A 326 -10.57 1.69 -10.68
N LYS A 327 -11.16 1.91 -9.50
CA LYS A 327 -12.38 2.70 -9.38
C LYS A 327 -12.03 4.18 -9.34
N ILE A 328 -12.76 5.00 -10.09
CA ILE A 328 -12.59 6.44 -10.16
C ILE A 328 -13.87 7.13 -9.70
N ASN A 329 -13.75 8.25 -8.99
CA ASN A 329 -14.87 8.95 -8.38
C ASN A 329 -15.31 10.16 -9.24
N PRO A 330 -16.44 10.11 -9.95
CA PRO A 330 -16.91 11.22 -10.78
C PRO A 330 -17.47 12.41 -9.99
N ARG A 331 -17.74 12.23 -8.69
CA ARG A 331 -18.48 13.22 -7.86
C ARG A 331 -17.58 14.14 -7.04
N GLN A 332 -16.27 13.87 -7.01
CA GLN A 332 -15.29 14.67 -6.28
C GLN A 332 -14.44 15.48 -7.26
N VAL A 333 -15.07 16.40 -8.01
CA VAL A 333 -14.30 17.51 -8.60
C VAL A 333 -13.96 18.45 -7.46
N GLU A 334 -12.90 18.12 -6.74
CA GLU A 334 -12.37 18.97 -5.69
C GLU A 334 -11.87 20.24 -6.36
N THR A 335 -12.49 21.38 -6.05
CA THR A 335 -11.97 22.68 -6.44
C THR A 335 -10.66 22.91 -5.68
N ALA A 336 -9.55 22.49 -6.28
CA ALA A 336 -8.19 22.70 -5.79
C ALA A 336 -7.73 24.15 -5.91
#